data_AF-A0A3E0G645-F1
#
_entry.id   AF-A0A3E0G645-F1
#
_cell.length_a   1.000
_cell.length_b   1.000
_cell.length_c   1.000
_cell.angle_alpha   90.00
_cell.angle_beta   90.00
_cell.angle_gamma   90.00
#
_symmetry.space_group_name_H-M   'P 1'
#
loop_
_entity.id
_entity.type
_entity.pdbx_description
1 polymer ?
#
loop_
_entity_poly.entity_id
_entity_poly.type
_entity_poly.pdbx_seq_one_letter_code
_entity_poly.pdbx_strand_id
1 'polypeptide(L)'
;MLAPWRVTIIAVDVSASMPVGAAEACLTSMSTTPNDDDNRWVSSLHDADLLLVSTFGGARADNRLLHEFSVEEMKRVGTQLDPTHGGRPQPMSKAADVWTGLIDKLMSLHPLVEVHLVTDCRLSDQDVNRIEQFAADGVAVHIHSFVTPRRIRPTLDNRLISHPAGAARPDGRHAPWRS
;
A
#
# COMPACT_ATOMS: atom_id res chain seq x y z
N MET A 1 22.60 6.85 24.65
CA MET A 1 21.81 5.69 24.18
C MET A 1 21.96 5.68 22.67
N LEU A 2 22.33 4.56 22.06
CA LEU A 2 22.29 4.43 20.61
C LEU A 2 20.80 4.38 20.19
N ALA A 3 20.45 5.01 19.08
CA ALA A 3 19.12 4.87 18.52
C ALA A 3 18.84 3.38 18.24
N PRO A 4 17.61 2.89 18.46
CA PRO A 4 17.27 1.51 18.13
C PRO A 4 17.43 1.28 16.63
N TRP A 5 17.99 0.13 16.26
CA TRP A 5 18.23 -0.27 14.88
C TRP A 5 16.90 -0.37 14.12
N ARG A 6 16.82 0.17 12.90
CA ARG A 6 15.60 0.26 12.09
C ARG A 6 15.66 -0.65 10.87
N VAL A 7 14.63 -1.47 10.70
CA VAL A 7 14.47 -2.39 9.58
C VAL A 7 13.18 -2.07 8.84
N THR A 8 13.29 -1.78 7.55
CA THR A 8 12.14 -1.40 6.72
C THR A 8 11.99 -2.34 5.54
N ILE A 9 10.79 -2.90 5.38
CA ILE A 9 10.43 -3.79 4.28
C ILE A 9 9.39 -3.08 3.41
N ILE A 10 9.73 -2.80 2.17
CA ILE A 10 8.80 -2.30 1.16
C ILE A 10 8.24 -3.50 0.40
N ALA A 11 7.04 -3.93 0.76
CA ALA A 11 6.32 -5.03 0.14
C ALA A 11 5.44 -4.52 -1.01
N VAL A 12 5.80 -4.89 -2.24
CA VAL A 12 5.18 -4.37 -3.46
C VAL A 12 4.36 -5.43 -4.17
N ASP A 13 3.08 -5.12 -4.34
CA ASP A 13 2.16 -5.90 -5.16
C ASP A 13 2.48 -5.72 -6.64
N VAL A 14 2.80 -6.81 -7.31
CA VAL A 14 3.01 -6.87 -8.76
C VAL A 14 1.96 -7.77 -9.42
N SER A 15 0.82 -7.98 -8.76
CA SER A 15 -0.29 -8.73 -9.34
C SER A 15 -0.87 -8.03 -10.58
N ALA A 16 -1.48 -8.79 -11.47
CA ALA A 16 -2.12 -8.25 -12.67
C ALA A 16 -3.30 -7.31 -12.38
N SER A 17 -3.81 -7.26 -11.15
CA SER A 17 -4.87 -6.32 -10.76
C SER A 17 -4.36 -4.94 -10.38
N MET A 18 -3.07 -4.83 -10.06
CA MET A 18 -2.42 -3.54 -9.84
C MET A 18 -2.48 -2.68 -11.10
N PRO A 19 -2.80 -1.39 -10.98
CA PRO A 19 -2.72 -0.50 -12.13
C PRO A 19 -1.28 -0.44 -12.67
N VAL A 20 -1.15 -0.46 -14.00
CA VAL A 20 0.15 -0.42 -14.68
C VAL A 20 0.92 0.84 -14.26
N GLY A 21 2.17 0.65 -13.81
CA GLY A 21 3.05 1.72 -13.35
C GLY A 21 2.71 2.30 -11.96
N ALA A 22 1.64 1.84 -11.30
CA ALA A 22 1.24 2.36 -9.98
C ALA A 22 2.30 2.10 -8.91
N ALA A 23 2.87 0.90 -8.88
CA ALA A 23 3.93 0.54 -7.95
C ALA A 23 5.19 1.42 -8.14
N GLU A 24 5.66 1.57 -9.37
CA GLU A 24 6.81 2.44 -9.69
C GLU A 24 6.56 3.90 -9.32
N ALA A 25 5.37 4.43 -9.67
CA ALA A 25 4.97 5.77 -9.31
C ALA A 25 4.91 5.97 -7.78
N CYS A 26 4.41 4.96 -7.04
CA CYS A 26 4.40 4.96 -5.58
C CYS A 26 5.81 5.05 -5.01
N LEU A 27 6.70 4.13 -5.41
CA LEU A 27 8.08 4.10 -4.92
C LEU A 27 8.83 5.39 -5.25
N THR A 28 8.63 5.93 -6.44
CA THR A 28 9.18 7.23 -6.84
C THR A 28 8.63 8.36 -5.98
N SER A 29 7.30 8.40 -5.76
CA SER A 29 6.68 9.41 -4.90
C SER A 29 7.20 9.35 -3.46
N MET A 30 7.30 8.14 -2.89
CA MET A 30 7.80 7.92 -1.54
C MET A 30 9.26 8.41 -1.42
N SER A 31 10.12 8.10 -2.40
CA SER A 31 11.54 8.54 -2.41
C SER A 31 11.73 10.03 -2.64
N THR A 32 10.79 10.71 -3.31
CA THR A 32 10.81 12.17 -3.44
C THR A 32 10.19 12.91 -2.26
N THR A 33 9.52 12.20 -1.34
CA THR A 33 8.90 12.83 -0.17
C THR A 33 10.03 13.29 0.78
N PRO A 34 10.11 14.60 1.10
CA PRO A 34 11.14 15.11 2.01
C PRO A 34 11.07 14.40 3.35
N ASN A 35 12.23 14.06 3.93
CA ASN A 35 12.25 13.55 5.28
C ASN A 35 11.70 14.62 6.23
N ASP A 36 10.62 14.27 6.92
CA ASP A 36 9.93 15.11 7.88
C ASP A 36 9.81 14.26 9.15
N ASP A 37 10.48 14.71 10.22
CA ASP A 37 10.54 14.00 11.50
C ASP A 37 9.15 13.82 12.12
N ASP A 38 8.17 14.67 11.76
CA ASP A 38 6.79 14.55 12.21
C ASP A 38 6.02 13.45 11.45
N ASN A 39 6.51 13.03 10.29
CA ASN A 39 5.88 12.05 9.43
C ASN A 39 6.56 10.68 9.53
N ARG A 40 6.19 9.93 10.59
CA ARG A 40 6.85 8.66 10.99
C ARG A 40 7.07 7.65 9.86
N TRP A 41 6.15 7.52 8.91
CA TRP A 41 6.30 6.56 7.80
C TRP A 41 7.37 7.00 6.79
N VAL A 42 7.62 8.31 6.66
CA VAL A 42 8.68 8.82 5.78
C VAL A 42 10.03 8.59 6.45
N SER A 43 10.15 8.94 7.73
CA SER A 43 11.39 8.75 8.49
C SER A 43 11.82 7.28 8.54
N SER A 44 10.88 6.34 8.56
CA SER A 44 11.24 4.92 8.55
C SER A 44 11.82 4.42 7.24
N LEU A 45 11.63 5.12 6.13
CA LEU A 45 12.26 4.79 4.86
C LEU A 45 13.66 5.41 4.77
N HIS A 46 13.80 6.68 5.16
CA HIS A 46 15.07 7.42 5.07
C HIS A 46 16.08 7.05 6.15
N ASP A 47 15.61 6.72 7.35
CA ASP A 47 16.46 6.35 8.49
C ASP A 47 16.58 4.83 8.67
N ALA A 48 16.22 4.04 7.65
CA ALA A 48 16.33 2.59 7.71
C ALA A 48 17.81 2.18 7.72
N ASP A 49 18.23 1.46 8.76
CA ASP A 49 19.56 0.84 8.77
C ASP A 49 19.61 -0.41 7.89
N LEU A 50 18.46 -1.06 7.68
CA LEU A 50 18.28 -2.16 6.75
C LEU A 50 17.02 -1.91 5.93
N LEU A 51 17.16 -1.81 4.61
CA LEU A 51 16.06 -1.58 3.69
C LEU A 51 15.92 -2.75 2.72
N LEU A 52 14.76 -3.40 2.71
CA LEU A 52 14.43 -4.51 1.83
C LEU A 52 13.26 -4.14 0.93
N VAL A 53 13.37 -4.35 -0.38
CA VAL A 53 12.20 -4.42 -1.25
C VAL A 53 11.83 -5.87 -1.46
N SER A 54 10.56 -6.19 -1.26
CA SER A 54 10.00 -7.51 -1.52
C SER A 54 8.81 -7.41 -2.47
N THR A 55 8.61 -8.40 -3.33
CA THR A 55 7.46 -8.45 -4.26
C THR A 55 6.52 -9.61 -3.96
N PHE A 56 5.22 -9.40 -4.19
CA PHE A 56 4.19 -10.43 -4.13
C PHE A 56 3.15 -10.25 -5.24
N GLY A 57 2.23 -11.21 -5.43
CA GLY A 57 1.24 -11.16 -6.51
C GLY A 57 1.78 -11.58 -7.89
N GLY A 58 3.10 -11.61 -8.08
CA GLY A 58 3.78 -12.18 -9.25
C GLY A 58 3.97 -13.71 -9.16
N ALA A 59 4.63 -14.29 -10.18
CA ALA A 59 4.92 -15.74 -10.19
C ALA A 59 5.95 -16.18 -9.13
N ARG A 60 6.83 -15.27 -8.71
CA ARG A 60 7.86 -15.50 -7.70
C ARG A 60 8.04 -14.27 -6.84
N ALA A 61 8.37 -14.49 -5.56
CA ALA A 61 8.78 -13.40 -4.68
C ALA A 61 10.19 -13.02 -5.08
N ASP A 62 10.41 -11.73 -5.27
CA ASP A 62 11.74 -11.15 -5.34
C ASP A 62 12.02 -10.41 -4.04
N ASN A 63 13.22 -10.55 -3.50
CA ASN A 63 13.64 -9.93 -2.25
C ASN A 63 15.02 -9.31 -2.47
N ARG A 64 15.11 -8.00 -2.31
CA ARG A 64 16.31 -7.24 -2.66
C ARG A 64 16.67 -6.27 -1.57
N LEU A 65 17.86 -6.46 -1.03
CA LEU A 65 18.42 -5.50 -0.10
C LEU A 65 18.82 -4.24 -0.86
N LEU A 66 18.46 -3.09 -0.30
CA LEU A 66 18.84 -1.79 -0.81
C LEU A 66 19.90 -1.16 0.08
N HIS A 67 20.80 -0.42 -0.54
CA HIS A 67 21.83 0.33 0.18
C HIS A 67 21.31 1.65 0.73
N GLU A 68 20.33 2.26 0.04
CA GLU A 68 19.73 3.53 0.40
C GLU A 68 18.32 3.64 -0.17
N PHE A 69 17.53 4.57 0.39
CA PHE A 69 16.25 4.96 -0.15
C PHE A 69 16.38 6.19 -1.06
N SER A 70 16.72 5.96 -2.33
CA SER A 70 16.89 7.04 -3.33
C SER A 70 15.99 6.88 -4.55
N VAL A 71 15.77 7.98 -5.28
CA VAL A 71 14.93 8.00 -6.49
C VAL A 71 15.53 7.09 -7.56
N GLU A 72 16.85 7.09 -7.72
CA GLU A 72 17.59 6.26 -8.66
C GLU A 72 17.41 4.77 -8.37
N GLU A 73 17.55 4.37 -7.10
CA GLU A 73 17.33 2.98 -6.68
C GLU A 73 15.86 2.58 -6.84
N MET A 74 14.90 3.44 -6.47
CA MET A 74 13.47 3.16 -6.62
C MET A 74 13.05 3.02 -8.09
N LYS A 75 13.61 3.83 -8.99
CA LYS A 75 13.42 3.67 -10.44
C LYS A 75 14.02 2.36 -10.93
N ARG A 76 15.23 2.01 -10.50
CA ARG A 76 15.86 0.73 -10.89
C ARG A 76 15.02 -0.46 -10.42
N VAL A 77 14.53 -0.43 -9.19
CA VAL A 77 13.59 -1.43 -8.66
C VAL A 77 12.32 -1.46 -9.51
N GLY A 78 11.68 -0.30 -9.73
CA GLY A 78 10.43 -0.14 -10.48
C GLY A 78 10.49 -0.74 -11.88
N THR A 79 11.56 -0.45 -12.64
CA THR A 79 11.76 -1.02 -14.00
C THR A 79 11.86 -2.54 -14.04
N GLN A 80 12.10 -3.18 -12.90
CA GLN A 80 12.26 -4.63 -12.79
C GLN A 80 11.03 -5.30 -12.15
N LEU A 81 10.02 -4.51 -11.74
CA LEU A 81 8.72 -4.99 -11.30
C LEU A 81 7.88 -5.36 -12.52
N ASP A 82 8.15 -6.52 -13.11
CA ASP A 82 7.37 -7.01 -14.24
C ASP A 82 6.26 -7.98 -13.78
N PRO A 83 4.97 -7.60 -13.90
CA PRO A 83 3.85 -8.47 -13.54
C PRO A 83 3.68 -9.68 -14.46
N THR A 84 4.40 -9.74 -15.58
CA THR A 84 4.18 -10.73 -16.65
C THR A 84 5.12 -11.94 -16.64
N HIS A 85 6.06 -12.03 -15.71
CA HIS A 85 6.95 -13.18 -15.62
C HIS A 85 6.14 -14.43 -15.25
N GLY A 86 5.97 -15.34 -16.21
CA GLY A 86 5.00 -16.43 -16.19
C GLY A 86 5.04 -17.32 -14.94
N GLY A 87 3.85 -17.62 -14.43
CA GLY A 87 3.61 -18.53 -13.32
C GLY A 87 2.29 -18.19 -12.63
N ARG A 88 1.89 -19.02 -11.67
CA ARG A 88 0.69 -18.75 -10.87
C ARG A 88 1.00 -17.61 -9.89
N PRO A 89 0.20 -16.53 -9.86
CA PRO A 89 0.30 -15.49 -8.84
C PRO A 89 0.35 -16.11 -7.45
N GLN A 90 1.34 -15.71 -6.66
CA GLN A 90 1.41 -16.11 -5.26
C GLN A 90 0.72 -15.09 -4.36
N PRO A 91 0.06 -15.55 -3.27
CA PRO A 91 -0.53 -14.65 -2.28
C PRO A 91 0.57 -13.89 -1.51
N MET A 92 0.19 -12.79 -0.88
CA MET A 92 1.08 -12.00 0.00
C MET A 92 1.60 -12.86 1.16
N SER A 93 0.78 -13.77 1.70
CA SER A 93 1.14 -14.68 2.79
C SER A 93 2.43 -15.48 2.56
N LYS A 94 2.73 -15.86 1.31
CA LYS A 94 3.98 -16.54 0.96
C LYS A 94 5.19 -15.61 1.04
N ALA A 95 5.05 -14.35 0.64
CA ALA A 95 6.11 -13.36 0.81
C ALA A 95 6.28 -13.02 2.31
N ALA A 96 5.17 -12.94 3.04
CA ALA A 96 5.16 -12.71 4.49
C ALA A 96 5.90 -13.81 5.28
N ASP A 97 5.90 -15.07 4.84
CA ASP A 97 6.71 -16.13 5.46
C ASP A 97 8.21 -15.83 5.36
N VAL A 98 8.67 -15.24 4.26
CA VAL A 98 10.07 -14.83 4.09
C VAL A 98 10.39 -13.67 5.03
N TRP A 99 9.50 -12.69 5.13
CA TRP A 99 9.67 -11.53 6.03
C TRP A 99 9.70 -11.98 7.49
N THR A 100 8.79 -12.89 7.88
CA THR A 100 8.74 -13.46 9.24
C THR A 100 10.08 -14.11 9.58
N GLY A 101 10.62 -14.95 8.69
CA GLY A 101 11.92 -15.58 8.90
C GLY A 101 13.10 -14.62 8.94
N LEU A 102 13.00 -13.44 8.31
CA LEU A 102 13.98 -12.35 8.46
C LEU A 102 13.80 -11.68 9.83
N ILE A 103 12.58 -11.24 10.13
CA ILE A 103 12.21 -10.54 11.36
C ILE A 103 12.62 -11.37 12.57
N ASP A 104 12.27 -12.65 12.64
CA ASP A 104 12.60 -13.55 13.75
C ASP A 104 14.11 -13.59 14.05
N LYS A 105 14.96 -13.58 13.00
CA LYS A 105 16.42 -13.56 13.16
C LYS A 105 16.89 -12.22 13.74
N LEU A 106 16.27 -11.13 13.30
CA LEU A 106 16.65 -9.78 13.72
C LEU A 106 16.06 -9.40 15.09
N MET A 107 14.94 -10.00 15.52
CA MET A 107 14.25 -9.67 16.78
C MET A 107 15.14 -9.87 18.02
N SER A 108 16.15 -10.74 17.94
CA SER A 108 17.18 -10.87 18.99
C SER A 108 17.98 -9.59 19.27
N LEU A 109 17.98 -8.65 18.32
CA LEU A 109 18.63 -7.34 18.40
C LEU A 109 17.65 -6.22 18.77
N HIS A 110 16.38 -6.55 19.02
CA HIS A 110 15.29 -5.60 19.31
C HIS A 110 15.19 -4.40 18.35
N PRO A 111 15.15 -4.63 17.01
CA PRO A 111 14.98 -3.55 16.05
C PRO A 111 13.56 -2.98 16.09
N LEU A 112 13.41 -1.76 15.61
CA LEU A 112 12.13 -1.24 15.14
C LEU A 112 11.91 -1.77 13.72
N VAL A 113 10.83 -2.53 13.51
CA VAL A 113 10.52 -3.13 12.21
C VAL A 113 9.28 -2.46 11.63
N GLU A 114 9.38 -2.06 10.37
CA GLU A 114 8.28 -1.46 9.63
C GLU A 114 8.07 -2.12 8.27
N VAL A 115 6.82 -2.26 7.85
CA VAL A 115 6.42 -2.84 6.57
C VAL A 115 5.57 -1.84 5.80
N HIS A 116 6.04 -1.44 4.63
CA HIS A 116 5.31 -0.59 3.68
C HIS A 116 4.67 -1.48 2.61
N LEU A 117 3.36 -1.69 2.72
CA LEU A 117 2.59 -2.50 1.79
C LEU A 117 2.01 -1.64 0.67
N VAL A 118 2.55 -1.76 -0.54
CA VAL A 118 2.09 -1.10 -1.77
C VAL A 118 1.15 -2.07 -2.50
N THR A 119 -0.16 -1.83 -2.49
CA THR A 119 -1.15 -2.82 -2.98
C THR A 119 -2.46 -2.19 -3.47
N ASP A 120 -3.25 -2.93 -4.26
CA ASP A 120 -4.63 -2.57 -4.60
C ASP A 120 -5.67 -3.03 -3.54
N CYS A 121 -5.17 -3.53 -2.41
CA CYS A 121 -5.91 -4.04 -1.27
C CYS A 121 -6.81 -5.25 -1.57
N ARG A 122 -6.57 -5.98 -2.67
CA ARG A 122 -7.23 -7.27 -2.92
C ARG A 122 -6.54 -8.40 -2.15
N LEU A 123 -6.57 -8.27 -0.83
CA LEU A 123 -5.97 -9.19 0.11
C LEU A 123 -6.95 -10.33 0.45
N SER A 124 -6.42 -11.54 0.63
CA SER A 124 -7.19 -12.66 1.17
C SER A 124 -7.31 -12.56 2.69
N ASP A 125 -8.24 -13.30 3.30
CA ASP A 125 -8.35 -13.37 4.76
C ASP A 125 -7.04 -13.83 5.42
N GLN A 126 -6.29 -14.71 4.75
CA GLN A 126 -4.97 -15.14 5.22
C GLN A 126 -3.96 -13.99 5.22
N ASP A 127 -4.01 -13.11 4.22
CA ASP A 127 -3.12 -11.95 4.13
C ASP A 127 -3.47 -10.93 5.23
N VAL A 128 -4.76 -10.71 5.48
CA VAL A 128 -5.23 -9.84 6.58
C VAL A 128 -4.76 -10.37 7.93
N ASN A 129 -4.96 -11.67 8.19
CA ASN A 129 -4.49 -12.30 9.44
C ASN A 129 -2.97 -12.15 9.62
N ARG A 130 -2.18 -12.15 8.54
CA ARG A 130 -0.72 -11.92 8.61
C ARG A 130 -0.37 -10.48 8.99
N ILE A 131 -1.11 -9.51 8.45
CA ILE A 131 -0.94 -8.10 8.83
C ILE A 131 -1.28 -7.88 10.31
N GLU A 132 -2.38 -8.48 10.78
CA GLU A 132 -2.78 -8.42 12.18
C GLU A 132 -1.73 -9.08 13.10
N GLN A 133 -1.16 -10.21 12.69
CA GLN A 133 -0.08 -10.86 13.44
C GLN A 133 1.17 -9.98 13.53
N PHE A 134 1.59 -9.35 12.43
CA PHE A 134 2.72 -8.41 12.45
C PHE A 134 2.48 -7.25 13.43
N ALA A 135 1.28 -6.68 13.44
CA ALA A 135 0.92 -5.64 14.40
C ALA A 135 0.98 -6.14 15.85
N ALA A 136 0.51 -7.38 16.12
CA ALA A 136 0.60 -8.01 17.44
C ALA A 136 2.06 -8.25 17.88
N ASP A 137 2.95 -8.52 16.93
CA ASP A 137 4.38 -8.72 17.16
C ASP A 137 5.18 -7.40 17.27
N GLY A 138 4.49 -6.25 17.24
CA GLY A 138 5.11 -4.92 17.38
C GLY A 138 5.71 -4.37 16.09
N VAL A 139 5.38 -4.94 14.94
CA VAL A 139 5.78 -4.44 13.62
C VAL A 139 4.78 -3.38 13.14
N ALA A 140 5.26 -2.21 12.75
CA ALA A 140 4.38 -1.18 12.16
C ALA A 140 4.09 -1.52 10.69
N VAL A 141 2.82 -1.44 10.28
CA VAL A 141 2.41 -1.72 8.89
C VAL A 141 1.76 -0.48 8.28
N HIS A 142 2.34 0.03 7.21
CA HIS A 142 1.86 1.18 6.44
C HIS A 142 1.30 0.71 5.10
N ILE A 143 0.00 0.94 4.85
CA ILE A 143 -0.65 0.48 3.62
C ILE A 143 -0.79 1.66 2.65
N HIS A 144 -0.18 1.51 1.47
CA HIS A 144 -0.25 2.45 0.34
C HIS A 144 -1.20 1.86 -0.71
N SER A 145 -2.47 2.25 -0.65
CA SER A 145 -3.55 1.62 -1.41
C SER A 145 -3.79 2.26 -2.78
N PHE A 146 -3.92 1.44 -3.82
CA PHE A 146 -4.25 1.87 -5.19
C PHE A 146 -5.61 1.34 -5.62
N VAL A 147 -6.59 2.23 -5.72
CA VAL A 147 -7.93 1.85 -6.18
C VAL A 147 -8.03 2.07 -7.67
N THR A 148 -7.98 1.00 -8.46
CA THR A 148 -8.48 1.07 -9.85
C THR A 148 -9.99 1.25 -9.79
N PRO A 149 -10.57 2.36 -10.31
CA PRO A 149 -12.02 2.51 -10.34
C PRO A 149 -12.60 1.31 -11.08
N ARG A 150 -13.40 0.49 -10.40
CA ARG A 150 -14.23 -0.51 -11.11
C ARG A 150 -15.06 0.30 -12.10
N ARG A 151 -15.00 -0.02 -13.40
CA ARG A 151 -16.03 0.45 -14.33
C ARG A 151 -17.36 0.05 -13.72
N ILE A 152 -18.07 1.02 -13.15
CA ILE A 152 -19.47 0.87 -12.84
C ILE A 152 -20.10 0.62 -14.20
N ARG A 153 -20.43 -0.64 -14.51
CA ARG A 153 -21.42 -0.89 -15.55
C ARG A 153 -22.61 -0.03 -15.10
N PRO A 154 -23.13 0.88 -15.93
CA PRO A 154 -24.38 1.52 -15.59
C PRO A 154 -25.41 0.40 -15.55
N THR A 155 -25.64 -0.15 -14.35
CA THR A 155 -26.86 -0.88 -14.05
C THR A 155 -27.94 0.15 -14.22
N LEU A 156 -28.63 0.04 -15.35
CA LEU A 156 -30.00 0.51 -15.55
C LEU A 156 -30.84 0.01 -14.39
N ASP A 157 -30.78 0.72 -13.27
CA ASP A 157 -31.80 0.76 -12.23
C ASP A 157 -31.52 1.95 -11.33
N ASN A 158 -31.51 3.12 -11.96
CA ASN A 158 -31.80 4.38 -11.29
C ASN A 158 -33.32 4.46 -11.05
N ARG A 159 -33.89 3.47 -10.37
CA ARG A 159 -35.18 3.63 -9.70
C ARG A 159 -34.90 4.37 -8.40
N LEU A 160 -34.86 5.69 -8.55
CA LEU A 160 -35.10 6.67 -7.51
C LEU A 160 -36.05 6.11 -6.45
N ILE A 161 -35.50 5.72 -5.30
CA ILE A 161 -36.24 5.83 -4.05
C ILE A 161 -36.19 7.33 -3.73
N SER A 162 -37.02 8.11 -4.41
CA SER A 162 -37.39 9.44 -3.95
C SER A 162 -38.32 9.25 -2.76
N HIS A 163 -37.76 9.35 -1.55
CA HIS A 163 -38.59 9.68 -0.39
C HIS A 163 -39.22 11.07 -0.61
N PRO A 164 -40.48 11.27 -0.20
CA PRO A 164 -41.25 12.46 -0.53
C PRO A 164 -40.78 13.62 0.37
N ALA A 165 -39.92 14.48 -0.16
CA ALA A 165 -39.65 15.76 0.44
C ALA A 165 -40.74 16.76 0.01
N GLY A 166 -41.63 17.08 0.95
CA GLY A 166 -42.30 18.38 1.00
C GLY A 166 -43.49 18.56 0.06
N ALA A 167 -44.68 18.56 0.64
CA ALA A 167 -45.88 19.10 0.03
C ALA A 167 -45.65 20.56 -0.41
N ALA A 168 -45.62 20.82 -1.71
CA ALA A 168 -45.81 22.15 -2.26
C ALA A 168 -47.32 22.45 -2.29
N ARG A 169 -47.72 23.55 -1.67
CA ARG A 169 -49.09 24.09 -1.74
C ARG A 169 -49.36 24.72 -3.12
N PRO A 170 -50.62 24.76 -3.57
CA PRO A 170 -51.01 25.19 -4.90
C PRO A 170 -51.25 26.70 -4.94
N ASP A 171 -50.19 27.50 -4.81
CA ASP A 171 -50.28 28.95 -4.95
C ASP A 171 -48.95 29.50 -5.48
N GLY A 172 -48.74 29.29 -6.78
CA GLY A 172 -47.51 29.62 -7.49
C GLY A 172 -47.17 31.11 -7.48
N ARG A 173 -46.33 31.52 -6.52
CA ARG A 173 -45.62 32.81 -6.57
C ARG A 173 -44.14 32.61 -6.24
N HIS A 174 -43.30 32.96 -7.22
CA HIS A 174 -41.84 33.03 -7.10
C HIS A 174 -41.42 34.09 -6.08
N ALA A 175 -40.46 33.76 -5.22
CA ALA A 175 -39.70 34.75 -4.47
C ALA A 175 -38.58 35.34 -5.36
N PRO A 176 -38.43 36.67 -5.47
CA PRO A 176 -37.40 37.29 -6.30
C PRO A 176 -36.05 37.36 -5.57
N TRP A 177 -34.98 37.14 -6.33
CA TRP A 177 -33.59 37.32 -5.91
C TRP A 177 -33.21 38.80 -5.87
N ARG A 178 -32.76 39.30 -4.72
CA ARG A 178 -31.80 40.42 -4.50
C ARG A 178 -31.25 40.25 -3.06
N SER A 179 -29.98 40.44 -2.71
CA SER A 179 -28.79 40.98 -3.39
C SER A 179 -27.56 40.24 -2.87
#